data_AF-A0A7K3S8Y4-F1
#
_entry.id   AF-A0A7K3S8Y4-F1
#
_cell.length_a   1.000
_cell.length_b   1.000
_cell.length_c   1.000
_cell.angle_alpha   90.00
_cell.angle_beta   90.00
_cell.angle_gamma   90.00
#
_symmetry.space_group_name_H-M   'P 1'
#
loop_
_entity.id
_entity.type
_entity.pdbx_description
1 polymer ?
#
loop_
_entity_poly.entity_id
_entity_poly.type
_entity_poly.pdbx_seq_one_letter_code
_entity_poly.pdbx_strand_id
1 'polypeptide(L)' 'AVWNALRGRGTGAGGPSAGAGESPTYTIGLHADLGGPGRATGLAHQRGAQLAVADHNSLKDKAFRLALRTE' A
#
# COMPACT_ATOMS: atom_id res chain seq x y z
N ALA A 1 -6.83 5.66 -17.89
CA ALA A 1 -6.93 4.43 -17.08
C ALA A 1 -6.19 3.25 -17.75
N VAL A 2 -4.88 3.38 -18.00
CA VAL A 2 -4.07 2.36 -18.74
C VAL A 2 -3.23 1.47 -17.81
N TRP A 3 -2.98 1.89 -16.57
CA TRP A 3 -2.12 1.17 -15.63
C TRP A 3 -2.61 -0.24 -15.26
N ASN A 4 -3.94 -0.49 -15.29
CA ASN A 4 -4.49 -1.80 -14.93
C ASN A 4 -4.38 -2.86 -16.06
N ALA A 5 -4.14 -2.48 -17.31
CA ALA A 5 -4.17 -3.42 -18.44
C ALA A 5 -2.93 -4.34 -18.51
N LEU A 6 -1.81 -3.97 -17.87
CA LEU A 6 -0.55 -4.72 -17.94
C LEU A 6 -0.46 -5.89 -16.95
N ARG A 7 -1.40 -6.02 -16.01
CA ARG A 7 -1.39 -7.12 -15.01
C ARG A 7 -2.18 -8.36 -15.45
N GLY A 8 -2.96 -8.28 -16.53
CA GLY A 8 -3.96 -9.29 -16.90
C GLY A 8 -3.52 -10.37 -17.89
N ARG A 9 -2.22 -10.55 -18.18
CA ARG A 9 -1.77 -11.55 -19.17
C ARG A 9 -0.64 -12.42 -18.66
N GLY A 10 -0.96 -13.27 -17.68
CA GLY A 10 -0.25 -14.51 -17.39
C GLY A 10 -1.18 -15.67 -17.76
N THR A 11 -0.84 -16.37 -18.83
CA THR A 11 -1.62 -17.45 -19.45
C THR A 11 -1.70 -18.69 -18.57
N GLY A 12 -2.92 -19.23 -18.39
CA GLY A 12 -3.15 -20.50 -17.72
C GLY A 12 -2.61 -21.69 -18.53
N ALA A 13 -1.63 -22.39 -17.97
CA ALA A 13 -1.38 -23.81 -18.19
C ALA A 13 -1.13 -24.41 -16.79
N GLY A 14 -1.86 -25.48 -16.47
CA GLY A 14 -2.01 -26.02 -15.12
C GLY A 14 -0.68 -26.23 -14.37
N GLY A 15 -0.56 -25.53 -13.25
CA GLY A 15 0.42 -25.79 -12.19
C GLY A 15 -0.33 -25.91 -10.86
N PRO A 16 0.21 -26.66 -9.88
CA PRO A 16 -0.47 -26.88 -8.61
C PRO A 16 -0.81 -25.54 -7.99
N SER A 17 -2.04 -25.39 -7.48
CA SER A 17 -2.49 -24.18 -6.78
C SER A 17 -1.42 -23.80 -5.77
N ALA A 18 -0.65 -22.75 -6.10
CA ALA A 18 0.22 -22.11 -5.13
C ALA A 18 -0.72 -21.72 -3.99
N GLY A 19 -0.55 -22.38 -2.84
CA GLY A 19 -1.33 -22.09 -1.64
C GLY A 19 -1.35 -20.58 -1.45
N ALA A 20 -2.49 -20.04 -1.04
CA ALA A 20 -2.72 -18.61 -0.84
C ALA A 20 -1.59 -17.99 -0.01
N GLY A 21 -0.53 -17.55 -0.68
CA GLY A 21 0.60 -16.88 -0.07
C GLY A 21 0.10 -15.52 0.39
N GLU A 22 0.46 -15.12 1.59
CA GLU A 22 0.11 -13.80 2.11
C GLU A 22 0.54 -12.73 1.08
N SER A 23 -0.39 -11.84 0.73
CA SER A 23 -0.13 -10.79 -0.26
C SER A 23 1.10 -9.98 0.16
N PRO A 24 2.00 -9.62 -0.77
CA PRO A 24 3.23 -8.91 -0.44
C PRO A 24 2.91 -7.58 0.27
N THR A 25 3.79 -7.16 1.19
CA THR A 25 3.66 -5.86 1.88
C THR A 25 4.67 -4.87 1.31
N TYR A 26 4.19 -3.72 0.85
CA TYR A 26 5.04 -2.60 0.41
C TYR A 26 5.01 -1.48 1.42
N THR A 27 6.18 -0.90 1.71
CA THR A 27 6.33 0.21 2.64
C THR A 27 6.41 1.53 1.89
N ILE A 28 5.60 2.48 2.28
CA ILE A 28 5.65 3.86 1.80
C ILE A 28 6.37 4.70 2.86
N GLY A 29 7.38 5.46 2.45
CA GLY A 29 8.02 6.47 3.27
C GLY A 29 7.22 7.77 3.28
N LEU A 30 6.96 8.30 4.48
CA LEU A 30 6.34 9.60 4.69
C LEU A 30 7.42 10.56 5.17
N HIS A 31 7.77 11.50 4.30
CA HIS A 31 8.59 12.64 4.66
C HIS A 31 7.68 13.81 5.04
N ALA A 32 7.67 14.14 6.33
CA ALA A 32 6.87 15.22 6.88
C ALA A 32 7.65 15.90 8.00
N ASP A 33 7.42 17.20 8.18
CA ASP A 33 8.00 17.88 9.34
C ASP A 33 7.28 17.43 10.60
N LEU A 34 7.88 16.48 11.33
CA LEU A 34 7.33 15.96 12.58
C LEU A 34 8.00 16.56 13.81
N GLY A 35 9.12 17.27 13.67
CA GLY A 35 9.92 17.78 14.79
C GLY A 35 10.13 19.30 14.80
N GLY A 36 9.90 19.97 13.67
CA GLY A 36 10.17 21.37 13.45
C GLY A 36 8.92 22.26 13.48
N PRO A 37 9.06 23.51 13.02
CA PRO A 37 8.00 24.53 13.06
C PRO A 37 6.71 24.13 12.32
N GLY A 38 6.80 23.23 11.34
CA GLY A 38 5.67 22.69 10.56
C GLY A 38 5.00 21.46 11.18
N ARG A 39 5.32 21.09 12.43
CA ARG A 39 4.82 19.87 13.11
C ARG A 39 3.32 19.65 13.01
N ALA A 40 2.50 20.69 13.15
CA ALA A 40 1.05 20.55 13.09
C ALA A 40 0.60 20.01 11.72
N THR A 41 1.16 20.55 10.63
CA THR A 41 0.91 20.11 9.26
C THR A 41 1.47 18.71 9.02
N GLY A 42 2.69 18.43 9.50
CA GLY A 42 3.28 17.09 9.34
C GLY A 42 2.49 15.98 10.04
N LEU A 43 1.94 16.26 11.23
CA LEU A 43 1.03 15.35 11.92
C LEU A 43 -0.28 15.14 11.15
N ALA A 44 -0.80 16.19 10.50
CA ALA A 44 -1.97 16.06 9.62
C ALA A 44 -1.68 15.14 8.42
N HIS A 45 -0.51 15.30 7.79
CA HIS A 45 -0.06 14.40 6.72
C HIS A 45 0.08 12.95 7.21
N GLN A 46 0.69 12.74 8.38
CA GLN A 46 0.82 11.41 8.97
C GLN A 46 -0.53 10.74 9.19
N ARG A 47 -1.49 11.46 9.76
CA ARG A 47 -2.84 10.92 9.99
C ARG A 47 -3.56 10.60 8.69
N GLY A 48 -3.46 11.48 7.69
CA GLY A 48 -4.04 11.24 6.37
C GLY A 48 -3.45 10.00 5.69
N ALA A 49 -2.12 9.84 5.72
CA ALA A 49 -1.44 8.68 5.16
C ALA A 49 -1.83 7.39 5.89
N GLN A 50 -1.95 7.41 7.22
CA GLN A 50 -2.41 6.27 8.01
C GLN A 50 -3.84 5.85 7.64
N LEU A 51 -4.74 6.82 7.44
CA LEU A 51 -6.12 6.54 7.00
C LEU A 51 -6.16 5.89 5.61
N ALA A 52 -5.38 6.42 4.66
CA ALA A 52 -5.31 5.85 3.31
C ALA A 52 -4.74 4.42 3.30
N VAL A 53 -3.73 4.14 4.12
CA VAL A 53 -3.18 2.78 4.28
C VAL A 53 -4.21 1.83 4.91
N ALA A 54 -4.96 2.28 5.92
CA ALA A 54 -6.00 1.49 6.55
C ALA A 54 -7.13 1.15 5.57
N ASP A 55 -7.57 2.14 4.78
CA ASP A 55 -8.60 1.98 3.75
C ASP A 55 -8.18 0.94 2.69
N HIS A 56 -6.98 1.08 2.10
CA HIS A 56 -6.45 0.10 1.15
C HIS A 56 -6.35 -1.31 1.74
N ASN A 57 -5.88 -1.41 2.99
CA ASN A 57 -5.73 -2.69 3.67
C ASN A 57 -7.08 -3.35 4.05
N SER A 58 -8.18 -2.58 4.09
CA SER A 58 -9.52 -3.09 4.36
C SER A 58 -10.14 -3.88 3.19
N LEU A 59 -9.61 -3.69 1.97
CA LEU A 59 -10.09 -4.36 0.77
C LEU A 59 -9.90 -5.89 0.89
N LYS A 60 -10.96 -6.64 0.58
CA LYS A 60 -10.94 -8.13 0.64
C LYS A 60 -10.02 -8.73 -0.42
N ASP A 61 -10.03 -8.18 -1.63
CA ASP A 61 -9.25 -8.67 -2.78
C ASP A 61 -8.07 -7.75 -3.12
N LYS A 62 -7.41 -7.20 -2.09
CA LYS A 62 -6.21 -6.39 -2.30
C LYS A 62 -5.07 -7.24 -2.87
N ALA A 63 -4.43 -6.73 -3.91
CA ALA A 63 -3.27 -7.40 -4.52
C ALA A 63 -2.03 -7.40 -3.61
N PHE A 64 -1.93 -6.43 -2.69
CA PHE A 64 -0.83 -6.26 -1.75
C PHE A 64 -1.30 -5.48 -0.53
N ARG A 65 -0.52 -5.55 0.55
CA ARG A 65 -0.70 -4.76 1.76
C ARG A 65 0.21 -3.54 1.72
N LEU A 66 -0.23 -2.45 2.35
CA LEU A 66 0.58 -1.26 2.55
C LEU A 66 1.03 -1.13 4.01
N ALA A 67 2.27 -0.73 4.20
CA ALA A 67 2.83 -0.26 5.47
C ALA A 67 3.29 1.20 5.31
N LEU A 68 3.27 1.95 6.40
CA LEU A 68 3.72 3.34 6.43
C LEU A 68 4.92 3.46 7.37
N ARG A 69 5.97 4.15 6.91
CA ARG A 69 7.15 4.51 7.72
C ARG A 69 7.36 6.01 7.63
N THR A 70 7.69 6.65 8.74
CA THR A 70 8.13 8.05 8.73
C THR A 70 9.63 8.11 8.48
N GLU A 71 10.05 9.00 7.59
CA GLU A 71 11.46 9.20 7.19
C GLU A 71 12.00 10.55 7.64
#